data_AF-A0AAX1XT64-F1
#
_entry.id   AF-A0AAX1XT64-F1
#
_cell.length_a   1.000
_cell.length_b   1.000
_cell.length_c   1.000
_cell.angle_alpha   90.00
_cell.angle_beta   90.00
_cell.angle_gamma   90.00
#
_symmetry.space_group_name_H-M   'P 1'
#
loop_
_entity.id
_entity.type
_entity.pdbx_description
1 polymer ?
#
loop_
_entity_poly.entity_id
_entity_poly.type
_entity_poly.pdbx_seq_one_letter_code
_entity_poly.pdbx_strand_id
1 'polypeptide(L)'
;MINKLNWILLLLLFPIVGHANIQCNPSSWNDNLTQFNRLESNYNKHVEVFNALLAEHKQRQLLSQTFSLHELVLLWRARSNQNAFKTQLKASIQYKEELTTKANELIKLSTQSQWSANGWKKLAQKCRESNETANQITAEWYNTNALQLTEDYKRLSSQYQALAQLYDKEARSLQYAQDVSR
;
A
#
# COMPACT_ATOMS: atom_id res chain seq x y z
N MET A 1 -16.90 20.83 -56.09
CA MET A 1 -15.63 20.23 -55.63
C MET A 1 -15.80 19.72 -54.21
N ILE A 2 -15.99 18.41 -54.11
CA ILE A 2 -15.69 17.45 -53.02
C ILE A 2 -15.67 17.98 -51.58
N ASN A 3 -16.71 17.60 -50.83
CA ASN A 3 -16.70 17.35 -49.39
C ASN A 3 -15.58 16.37 -49.01
N LYS A 4 -14.78 16.68 -47.98
CA LYS A 4 -14.04 15.65 -47.24
C LYS A 4 -14.32 15.81 -45.74
N LEU A 5 -15.06 14.83 -45.23
CA LEU A 5 -15.25 14.56 -43.81
C LEU A 5 -13.90 14.50 -43.10
N ASN A 6 -13.74 15.34 -42.07
CA ASN A 6 -12.73 15.16 -41.03
C ASN A 6 -13.09 13.92 -40.21
N TRP A 7 -12.47 12.79 -40.52
CA TRP A 7 -12.45 11.64 -39.62
C TRP A 7 -11.47 11.94 -38.48
N ILE A 8 -12.00 12.51 -37.40
CA ILE A 8 -11.29 12.54 -36.12
C ILE A 8 -11.29 11.10 -35.60
N LEU A 9 -10.21 10.38 -35.86
CA LEU A 9 -9.86 9.14 -35.18
C LEU A 9 -9.59 9.49 -33.70
N LEU A 10 -10.65 9.47 -32.90
CA LEU A 10 -10.60 9.37 -31.45
C LEU A 10 -9.98 8.00 -31.12
N LEU A 11 -8.64 7.95 -31.13
CA LEU A 11 -7.88 6.91 -30.47
C LEU A 11 -8.18 7.01 -28.98
N LEU A 12 -9.17 6.23 -28.56
CA LEU A 12 -9.47 5.98 -27.16
C LEU A 12 -8.19 5.51 -26.48
N LEU A 13 -7.63 6.38 -25.64
CA LEU A 13 -6.60 6.10 -24.64
C LEU A 13 -7.19 5.20 -23.55
N PHE A 14 -7.59 3.98 -23.92
CA PHE A 14 -7.64 2.89 -22.96
C PHE A 14 -6.22 2.32 -22.90
N PRO A 15 -5.62 2.14 -21.72
CA PRO A 15 -4.41 1.34 -21.61
C PRO A 15 -4.84 -0.06 -22.02
N ILE A 16 -4.57 -0.42 -23.27
CA ILE A 16 -4.68 -1.80 -23.71
C ILE A 16 -3.63 -2.51 -22.88
N VAL A 17 -4.08 -3.18 -21.81
CA VAL A 17 -3.27 -4.17 -21.11
C VAL A 17 -3.10 -5.30 -22.11
N GLY A 18 -2.15 -5.11 -23.04
CA GLY A 18 -1.80 -6.12 -24.00
C GLY A 18 -1.41 -7.35 -23.22
N HIS A 19 -2.20 -8.40 -23.30
CA HIS A 19 -1.75 -9.72 -22.92
C HIS A 19 -0.67 -10.09 -23.94
N ALA A 20 0.55 -9.61 -23.68
CA ALA A 20 1.72 -9.99 -24.45
C ALA A 20 1.75 -11.52 -24.51
N ASN A 21 1.89 -12.06 -25.71
CA ASN A 21 2.06 -13.49 -25.90
C ASN A 21 3.39 -13.88 -25.23
N ILE A 22 3.33 -14.34 -23.97
CA ILE A 22 4.51 -14.72 -23.20
C ILE A 22 5.16 -15.88 -23.94
N GLN A 23 6.42 -15.69 -24.33
CA GLN A 23 7.25 -16.69 -24.97
C GLN A 23 8.49 -16.92 -24.10
N CYS A 24 9.14 -18.08 -24.22
CA CYS A 24 10.45 -18.25 -23.62
C CYS A 24 11.51 -17.52 -24.45
N ASN A 25 11.59 -16.21 -24.28
CA ASN A 25 12.55 -15.37 -24.99
C ASN A 25 13.06 -14.23 -24.12
N PRO A 26 14.19 -13.59 -24.49
CA PRO A 26 14.79 -12.52 -23.70
C PRO A 26 13.86 -11.33 -23.44
N SER A 27 12.96 -11.02 -24.37
CA SER A 27 12.01 -9.91 -24.22
C SER A 27 11.00 -10.16 -23.09
N SER A 28 10.30 -11.31 -23.14
CA SER A 28 9.34 -11.69 -22.10
C SER A 28 10.01 -11.83 -20.73
N TRP A 29 11.25 -12.33 -20.72
CA TRP A 29 12.08 -12.40 -19.52
C TRP A 29 12.35 -11.00 -18.93
N ASN A 30 12.88 -10.10 -19.75
CA ASN A 30 13.25 -8.75 -19.32
C ASN A 30 12.04 -7.94 -18.84
N ASP A 31 10.88 -8.10 -19.49
CA ASP A 31 9.64 -7.45 -19.07
C ASP A 31 9.18 -7.93 -17.69
N ASN A 32 9.18 -9.24 -17.44
CA ASN A 32 8.81 -9.80 -16.13
C ASN A 32 9.81 -9.40 -15.04
N LEU A 33 11.11 -9.41 -15.34
CA LEU A 33 12.17 -8.99 -14.43
C LEU A 33 12.07 -7.51 -14.06
N THR A 34 11.83 -6.65 -15.04
CA THR A 34 11.65 -5.21 -14.82
C THR A 34 10.45 -4.94 -13.90
N GLN A 35 9.33 -5.63 -14.12
CA GLN A 35 8.15 -5.49 -13.28
C GLN A 35 8.41 -5.98 -11.85
N PHE A 36 9.06 -7.13 -11.69
CA PHE A 36 9.41 -7.68 -10.38
C PHE A 36 10.33 -6.74 -9.59
N ASN A 37 11.44 -6.29 -10.20
CA ASN A 37 12.39 -5.39 -9.56
C ASN A 37 11.75 -4.05 -9.15
N ARG A 38 10.81 -3.54 -9.96
CA ARG A 38 10.06 -2.33 -9.60
C ARG A 38 9.19 -2.56 -8.36
N LEU A 39 8.52 -3.71 -8.27
CA LEU A 39 7.69 -4.05 -7.12
C LEU A 39 8.53 -4.28 -5.86
N GLU A 40 9.69 -4.91 -5.97
CA GLU A 40 10.61 -5.09 -4.84
C GLU A 40 11.16 -3.74 -4.35
N SER A 41 11.60 -2.87 -5.28
CA SER A 41 12.07 -1.53 -4.94
C SER A 41 10.99 -0.68 -4.26
N ASN A 42 9.73 -0.75 -4.75
CA ASN A 42 8.61 -0.07 -4.11
C ASN A 42 8.35 -0.59 -2.70
N TYR A 43 8.43 -1.91 -2.49
CA TYR A 43 8.24 -2.51 -1.18
C TYR A 43 9.25 -1.96 -0.17
N ASN A 44 10.54 -1.95 -0.54
CA ASN A 44 11.60 -1.44 0.33
C ASN A 44 11.38 0.03 0.72
N LYS A 45 10.96 0.88 -0.23
CA LYS A 45 10.60 2.28 0.07
C LYS A 45 9.43 2.38 1.05
N HIS A 46 8.40 1.56 0.90
CA HIS A 46 7.27 1.56 1.83
C HIS A 46 7.65 1.06 3.23
N VAL A 47 8.59 0.12 3.33
CA VAL A 47 9.16 -0.35 4.60
C VAL A 47 9.95 0.77 5.27
N GLU A 48 10.80 1.49 4.55
CA GLU A 48 11.54 2.66 5.08
C GLU A 48 10.59 3.72 5.63
N VAL A 49 9.56 4.08 4.86
CA VAL A 49 8.53 5.04 5.29
C VAL A 49 7.78 4.53 6.53
N PHE A 50 7.42 3.25 6.57
CA PHE A 50 6.73 2.68 7.73
C PHE A 50 7.61 2.71 8.98
N ASN A 51 8.89 2.36 8.84
CA ASN A 51 9.84 2.35 9.95
C ASN A 51 10.05 3.76 10.52
N ALA A 52 10.13 4.78 9.66
CA ALA A 52 10.19 6.17 10.09
C ALA A 52 8.93 6.58 10.86
N LEU A 53 7.75 6.30 10.31
CA LEU A 53 6.46 6.59 10.98
C LEU A 53 6.32 5.85 12.32
N LEU A 54 6.78 4.60 12.40
CA LEU A 54 6.75 3.81 13.62
C LEU A 54 7.72 4.38 14.67
N ALA A 55 8.90 4.84 14.26
CA ALA A 55 9.85 5.50 15.15
C ALA A 55 9.27 6.80 15.71
N GLU A 56 8.63 7.62 14.87
CA GLU A 56 7.92 8.82 15.32
C GLU A 56 6.78 8.47 16.28
N HIS A 57 5.97 7.45 15.97
CA HIS A 57 4.89 7.02 16.83
C HIS A 57 5.38 6.61 18.22
N LYS A 58 6.49 5.86 18.31
CA LYS A 58 7.09 5.44 19.59
C LYS A 58 7.50 6.60 20.49
N GLN A 59 7.79 7.76 19.91
CA GLN A 59 8.11 8.98 20.66
C GLN A 59 6.86 9.79 21.03
N ARG A 60 5.71 9.52 20.40
CA ARG A 60 4.45 10.22 20.64
C ARG A 60 3.62 9.48 21.68
N GLN A 61 3.41 10.12 22.82
CA GLN A 61 2.49 9.61 23.82
C GLN A 61 1.04 9.93 23.41
N LEU A 62 0.25 8.89 23.13
CA LEU A 62 -1.20 9.05 22.92
C LEU A 62 -1.89 9.17 24.29
N LEU A 63 -2.78 10.15 24.42
CA LEU A 63 -3.43 10.43 25.70
C LEU A 63 -4.35 9.29 26.13
N SER A 64 -5.04 8.65 25.18
CA SER A 64 -5.91 7.47 25.39
C SER A 64 -5.15 6.18 25.77
N GLN A 65 -3.82 6.18 25.70
CA GLN A 65 -2.99 5.10 26.25
C GLN A 65 -2.61 5.35 27.71
N THR A 66 -2.63 6.60 28.15
CA THR A 66 -2.18 7.01 29.49
C THR A 66 -3.35 7.24 30.44
N PHE A 67 -4.42 7.84 29.93
CA PHE A 67 -5.57 8.27 30.70
C PHE A 67 -6.82 7.48 30.33
N SER A 68 -7.61 7.15 31.35
CA SER A 68 -8.96 6.65 31.17
C SER A 68 -9.86 7.70 30.51
N LEU A 69 -10.98 7.26 29.94
CA LEU A 69 -11.94 8.17 29.31
C LEU A 69 -12.48 9.24 30.29
N HIS A 70 -12.68 8.86 31.56
CA HIS A 70 -13.12 9.78 32.61
C HIS A 70 -12.06 10.85 32.91
N GLU A 71 -10.81 10.43 33.05
CA GLU A 71 -9.69 11.37 33.26
C GLU A 71 -9.52 12.31 32.06
N LEU A 72 -9.67 11.81 30.84
CA LEU A 72 -9.65 12.64 29.63
C LEU A 72 -10.74 13.72 29.65
N VAL A 73 -11.96 13.40 30.09
CA VAL A 73 -13.05 14.38 30.26
C VAL A 73 -12.67 15.44 31.30
N LEU A 74 -12.17 15.03 32.46
CA LEU A 74 -11.75 15.95 33.51
C LEU A 74 -10.62 16.87 33.04
N LEU A 75 -9.62 16.32 32.36
CA LEU A 75 -8.49 17.07 31.81
C LEU A 75 -8.92 18.00 30.67
N TRP A 76 -9.90 17.63 29.85
CA TRP A 76 -10.42 18.47 28.76
C TRP A 76 -11.11 19.74 29.29
N ARG A 77 -11.80 19.65 30.42
CA ARG A 77 -12.48 20.80 31.05
C ARG A 77 -11.49 21.88 31.52
N ALA A 78 -10.24 21.51 31.82
CA ALA A 78 -9.20 22.47 32.17
C ALA A 78 -8.81 23.30 30.93
N ARG A 79 -9.07 24.61 30.98
CA ARG A 79 -8.84 25.54 29.85
C ARG A 79 -7.40 25.51 29.33
N SER A 80 -6.42 25.28 30.20
CA SER A 80 -4.99 25.14 29.84
C SER A 80 -4.72 23.98 28.87
N ASN A 81 -5.54 22.92 28.91
CA ASN A 81 -5.32 21.69 28.13
C ASN A 81 -6.07 21.70 26.79
N GLN A 82 -7.10 22.53 26.63
CA GLN A 82 -8.01 22.48 25.48
C GLN A 82 -7.30 22.64 24.14
N ASN A 83 -6.32 23.55 24.03
CA ASN A 83 -5.59 23.73 22.78
C ASN A 83 -4.75 22.51 22.43
N ALA A 84 -4.03 21.94 23.40
CA ALA A 84 -3.22 20.74 23.19
C ALA A 84 -4.10 19.56 22.77
N PHE A 85 -5.24 19.37 23.44
CA PHE A 85 -6.15 18.25 23.17
C PHE A 85 -6.85 18.39 21.81
N LYS A 86 -7.24 19.61 21.40
CA LYS A 86 -7.77 19.88 20.05
C LYS A 86 -6.73 19.60 18.96
N THR A 87 -5.48 20.01 19.17
CA THR A 87 -4.38 19.74 18.24
C THR A 87 -4.12 18.24 18.12
N GLN A 88 -4.06 17.52 19.25
CA GLN A 88 -3.88 16.07 19.29
C GLN A 88 -5.02 15.34 18.59
N LEU A 89 -6.27 15.76 18.80
CA LEU A 89 -7.45 15.20 18.13
C LEU A 89 -7.35 15.36 16.61
N LYS A 90 -7.06 16.58 16.12
CA LYS A 90 -6.89 16.84 14.69
C LYS A 90 -5.75 16.01 14.09
N ALA A 91 -4.61 15.97 14.77
CA ALA A 91 -3.46 15.19 14.34
C ALA A 91 -3.81 13.70 14.26
N SER A 92 -4.49 13.15 15.26
CA SER A 92 -4.89 11.73 15.29
C SER A 92 -5.83 11.36 14.15
N ILE A 93 -6.79 12.21 13.81
CA ILE A 93 -7.66 12.01 12.64
C ILE A 93 -6.82 11.98 11.36
N GLN A 94 -5.92 12.95 11.17
CA GLN A 94 -5.06 13.01 9.99
C GLN A 94 -4.16 11.76 9.88
N TYR A 95 -3.49 11.35 10.97
CA TYR A 95 -2.65 10.16 10.96
C TYR A 95 -3.43 8.89 10.63
N LYS A 96 -4.62 8.71 11.20
CA LYS A 96 -5.50 7.59 10.86
C LYS A 96 -5.76 7.55 9.34
N GLU A 97 -6.14 8.67 8.74
CA GLU A 97 -6.48 8.75 7.32
C GLU A 97 -5.27 8.45 6.43
N GLU A 98 -4.12 9.06 6.72
CA GLU A 98 -2.88 8.83 5.98
C GLU A 98 -2.42 7.36 6.05
N LEU A 99 -2.42 6.77 7.25
CA LEU A 99 -2.03 5.38 7.45
C LEU A 99 -3.01 4.41 6.77
N THR A 100 -4.31 4.68 6.83
CA THR A 100 -5.34 3.88 6.14
C THR A 100 -5.15 3.95 4.61
N THR A 101 -4.84 5.13 4.09
CA THR A 101 -4.57 5.32 2.66
C THR A 101 -3.36 4.52 2.21
N LYS A 102 -2.25 4.58 2.97
CA LYS A 102 -1.03 3.79 2.70
C LYS A 102 -1.29 2.28 2.78
N ALA A 103 -2.07 1.84 3.76
CA ALA A 103 -2.47 0.43 3.84
C ALA A 103 -3.23 -0.04 2.58
N ASN A 104 -4.20 0.76 2.11
CA ASN A 104 -4.98 0.43 0.91
C ASN A 104 -4.12 0.44 -0.37
N GLU A 105 -3.14 1.32 -0.47
CA GLU A 105 -2.16 1.32 -1.55
C GLU A 105 -1.35 0.01 -1.58
N LEU A 106 -0.90 -0.47 -0.42
CA LEU A 106 -0.15 -1.72 -0.32
C LEU A 106 -0.97 -2.96 -0.75
N ILE A 107 -2.30 -2.94 -0.54
CA ILE A 107 -3.18 -4.01 -1.07
C ILE A 107 -3.22 -4.00 -2.61
N LYS A 108 -3.20 -2.81 -3.22
CA LYS A 108 -3.10 -2.69 -4.69
C LYS A 108 -1.76 -3.22 -5.18
N LEU A 109 -0.67 -2.91 -4.50
CA LEU A 109 0.68 -3.41 -4.83
C LEU A 109 0.81 -4.92 -4.62
N SER A 110 0.20 -5.48 -3.57
CA SER A 110 0.07 -6.93 -3.38
C SER A 110 -0.62 -7.59 -4.57
N THR A 111 -1.71 -7.00 -5.07
CA THR A 111 -2.41 -7.51 -6.26
C THR A 111 -1.52 -7.47 -7.51
N GLN A 112 -0.73 -6.41 -7.69
CA GLN A 112 0.24 -6.32 -8.79
C GLN A 112 1.36 -7.37 -8.66
N SER A 113 1.83 -7.65 -7.44
CA SER A 113 2.80 -8.72 -7.18
C SER A 113 2.24 -10.10 -7.50
N GLN A 114 0.96 -10.34 -7.19
CA GLN A 114 0.28 -11.57 -7.58
C GLN A 114 0.18 -11.71 -9.11
N TRP A 115 -0.05 -10.61 -9.84
CA TRP A 115 -0.01 -10.63 -11.30
C TRP A 115 1.38 -10.90 -11.85
N SER A 116 2.43 -10.32 -11.25
CA SER A 116 3.83 -10.64 -11.59
C SER A 116 4.13 -12.12 -11.37
N ALA A 117 3.69 -12.70 -10.25
CA ALA A 117 3.81 -14.13 -9.99
C ALA A 117 3.15 -14.96 -11.10
N ASN A 118 1.94 -14.60 -11.54
CA ASN A 118 1.26 -15.27 -12.63
C ASN A 118 2.01 -15.14 -13.97
N GLY A 119 2.66 -14.00 -14.22
CA GLY A 119 3.54 -13.78 -15.38
C GLY A 119 4.71 -14.75 -15.39
N TRP A 120 5.43 -14.85 -14.27
CA TRP A 120 6.53 -15.80 -14.08
C TRP A 120 6.10 -17.26 -14.22
N LYS A 121 4.95 -17.64 -13.67
CA LYS A 121 4.39 -18.99 -13.83
C LYS A 121 4.15 -19.35 -15.29
N LYS A 122 3.59 -18.41 -16.07
CA LYS A 122 3.36 -18.60 -17.51
C LYS A 122 4.68 -18.69 -18.28
N LEU A 123 5.67 -17.87 -17.94
CA LEU A 123 6.98 -17.91 -18.57
C LEU A 123 7.71 -19.23 -18.28
N ALA A 124 7.66 -19.72 -17.04
CA ALA A 124 8.20 -21.03 -16.68
C ALA A 124 7.58 -22.16 -17.51
N GLN A 125 6.26 -22.15 -17.68
CA GLN A 125 5.56 -23.11 -18.54
C GLN A 125 6.05 -23.03 -19.99
N LYS A 126 6.19 -21.82 -20.55
CA LYS A 126 6.66 -21.63 -21.92
C LYS A 126 8.10 -22.10 -22.12
N CYS A 127 8.97 -21.85 -21.15
CA CYS A 127 10.34 -22.35 -21.18
C CYS A 127 10.42 -23.86 -21.08
N ARG A 128 9.52 -24.48 -20.30
CA ARG A 128 9.37 -25.94 -20.29
C ARG A 128 8.99 -26.50 -21.67
N GLU A 129 7.99 -25.89 -22.31
CA GLU A 129 7.52 -26.26 -23.66
C GLU A 129 8.63 -26.11 -24.72
N SER A 130 9.58 -25.18 -24.50
CA SER A 130 10.74 -24.95 -25.38
C SER A 130 12.00 -25.74 -25.00
N ASN A 131 11.94 -26.65 -24.02
CA ASN A 131 13.10 -27.39 -23.48
C ASN A 131 14.22 -26.48 -22.91
N GLU A 132 13.89 -25.28 -22.48
CA GLU A 132 14.80 -24.31 -21.86
C GLU A 132 14.81 -24.47 -20.34
N THR A 133 15.37 -25.59 -19.84
CA THR A 133 15.29 -26.00 -18.43
C THR A 133 15.84 -24.97 -17.45
N ALA A 134 16.98 -24.34 -17.76
CA ALA A 134 17.57 -23.32 -16.90
C ALA A 134 16.63 -22.10 -16.72
N ASN A 135 16.01 -21.67 -17.82
CA ASN A 135 15.07 -20.55 -17.80
C ASN A 135 13.78 -20.92 -17.09
N GLN A 136 13.30 -22.15 -17.25
CA GLN A 136 12.14 -22.66 -16.53
C GLN A 136 12.37 -22.67 -15.01
N ILE A 137 13.47 -23.26 -14.53
CA ILE A 137 13.80 -23.30 -13.09
C ILE A 137 13.91 -21.88 -12.53
N THR A 138 14.58 -20.99 -13.24
CA THR A 138 14.77 -19.60 -12.78
C THR A 138 13.44 -18.83 -12.78
N ALA A 139 12.57 -19.03 -13.77
CA ALA A 139 11.23 -18.43 -13.78
C ALA A 139 10.33 -18.96 -12.64
N GLU A 140 10.44 -20.25 -12.28
CA GLU A 140 9.75 -20.82 -11.12
C GLU A 140 10.24 -20.18 -9.81
N TRP A 141 11.55 -19.96 -9.68
CA TRP A 141 12.12 -19.22 -8.55
C TRP A 141 11.53 -17.80 -8.44
N TYR A 142 11.47 -17.05 -9.54
CA TYR A 142 10.85 -15.73 -9.53
C TYR A 142 9.34 -15.77 -9.24
N ASN A 143 8.62 -16.81 -9.69
CA ASN A 143 7.23 -17.01 -9.31
C ASN A 143 7.08 -17.13 -7.79
N THR A 144 7.89 -17.97 -7.14
CA THR A 144 7.88 -18.12 -5.68
C THR A 144 8.20 -16.80 -4.97
N ASN A 145 9.21 -16.05 -5.42
CA ASN A 145 9.56 -14.78 -4.80
C ASN A 145 8.49 -13.70 -4.99
N ALA A 146 7.82 -13.66 -6.15
CA ALA A 146 6.70 -12.73 -6.37
C ALA A 146 5.46 -13.07 -5.52
N LEU A 147 5.24 -14.36 -5.22
CA LEU A 147 4.22 -14.79 -4.25
C LEU A 147 4.63 -14.37 -2.83
N GLN A 148 5.89 -14.53 -2.44
CA GLN A 148 6.37 -14.07 -1.13
C GLN A 148 6.19 -12.56 -0.98
N LEU A 149 6.58 -11.79 -2.00
CA LEU A 149 6.40 -10.33 -2.04
C LEU A 149 4.92 -9.92 -1.93
N THR A 150 3.99 -10.73 -2.48
CA THR A 150 2.54 -10.51 -2.34
C THR A 150 2.11 -10.55 -0.89
N GLU A 151 2.61 -11.51 -0.11
CA GLU A 151 2.33 -11.65 1.31
C GLU A 151 3.05 -10.59 2.14
N ASP A 152 4.26 -10.18 1.74
CA ASP A 152 5.00 -9.11 2.38
C ASP A 152 4.25 -7.77 2.30
N TYR A 153 3.69 -7.45 1.13
CA TYR A 153 2.82 -6.29 0.96
C TYR A 153 1.56 -6.33 1.85
N LYS A 154 0.89 -7.49 1.94
CA LYS A 154 -0.29 -7.66 2.81
C LYS A 154 0.08 -7.46 4.28
N ARG A 155 1.18 -8.06 4.72
CA ARG A 155 1.68 -7.92 6.08
C ARG A 155 2.01 -6.46 6.42
N LEU A 156 2.71 -5.75 5.52
CA LEU A 156 2.99 -4.33 5.72
C LEU A 156 1.70 -3.50 5.76
N SER A 157 0.72 -3.81 4.89
CA SER A 157 -0.61 -3.17 4.92
C SER A 157 -1.29 -3.33 6.29
N SER A 158 -1.29 -4.55 6.85
CA SER A 158 -1.85 -4.81 8.17
C SER A 158 -1.13 -4.04 9.28
N GLN A 159 0.19 -3.86 9.17
CA GLN A 159 0.96 -3.05 10.13
C GLN A 159 0.57 -1.56 10.07
N TYR A 160 0.37 -1.00 8.87
CA TYR A 160 -0.19 0.35 8.70
C TYR A 160 -1.60 0.46 9.31
N GLN A 161 -2.46 -0.52 9.08
CA GLN A 161 -3.82 -0.54 9.63
C GLN A 161 -3.83 -0.62 11.16
N ALA A 162 -2.97 -1.46 11.74
CA ALA A 162 -2.84 -1.56 13.20
C ALA A 162 -2.45 -0.21 13.81
N LEU A 163 -1.50 0.50 13.20
CA LEU A 163 -1.12 1.84 13.64
C LEU A 163 -2.27 2.85 13.45
N ALA A 164 -2.99 2.78 12.33
CA ALA A 164 -4.17 3.62 12.09
C ALA A 164 -5.26 3.43 13.16
N GLN A 165 -5.48 2.19 13.61
CA GLN A 165 -6.46 1.86 14.65
C GLN A 165 -6.10 2.49 16.01
N LEU A 166 -4.82 2.62 16.33
CA LEU A 166 -4.39 3.31 17.55
C LEU A 166 -4.77 4.80 17.50
N TYR A 167 -4.51 5.47 16.38
CA TYR A 167 -4.90 6.87 16.19
C TYR A 167 -6.41 7.08 16.10
N ASP A 168 -7.14 6.11 15.54
CA ASP A 168 -8.60 6.11 15.50
C ASP A 168 -9.21 5.98 16.91
N LYS A 169 -8.61 5.15 17.77
CA LYS A 169 -8.98 5.05 19.20
C LYS A 169 -8.72 6.39 19.91
N GLU A 170 -7.54 6.96 19.74
CA GLU A 170 -7.17 8.27 20.31
C GLU A 170 -8.17 9.36 19.91
N ALA A 171 -8.44 9.47 18.60
CA ALA A 171 -9.38 10.45 18.07
C ALA A 171 -10.78 10.27 18.67
N ARG A 172 -11.29 9.04 18.74
CA ARG A 172 -12.60 8.77 19.37
C ARG A 172 -12.65 9.14 20.85
N SER A 173 -11.62 8.80 21.62
CA SER A 173 -11.56 9.13 23.04
C SER A 173 -11.51 10.65 23.28
N LEU A 174 -10.72 11.36 22.49
CA LEU A 174 -10.62 12.83 22.57
C LEU A 174 -11.88 13.53 22.07
N GLN A 175 -12.50 13.04 21.00
CA GLN A 175 -13.77 13.56 20.51
C GLN A 175 -14.87 13.40 21.56
N TYR A 176 -15.00 12.21 22.16
CA TYR A 176 -15.94 11.98 23.25
C TYR A 176 -15.70 12.94 24.44
N ALA A 177 -14.44 13.08 24.86
CA ALA A 177 -14.09 13.97 25.95
C ALA A 177 -14.44 15.44 25.64
N GLN A 178 -14.25 15.87 24.39
CA GLN A 178 -14.68 17.19 23.93
C GLN A 178 -16.19 17.35 24.03
N ASP A 179 -16.96 16.40 23.51
CA ASP A 179 -18.42 16.50 23.39
C ASP A 179 -19.12 16.52 24.75
N VAL A 180 -18.61 15.74 25.72
CA VAL A 180 -19.14 15.67 27.10
C VAL A 180 -18.64 16.82 27.99
N SER A 181 -17.63 17.57 27.55
CA SER A 181 -17.09 18.73 28.27
C SER A 181 -17.65 20.06 27.79
N ARG A 182 -18.54 20.06 26.79
CA ARG A 182 -19.36 21.21 26.40
C ARG A 182 -20.50 21.40 27.38
#